data_AF-A0A9D1DQL4-F1
#
_entry.id   AF-A0A9D1DQL4-F1
#
_cell.length_a   1.000
_cell.length_b   1.000
_cell.length_c   1.000
_cell.angle_alpha   90.00
_cell.angle_beta   90.00
_cell.angle_gamma   90.00
#
_symmetry.space_group_name_H-M   'P 1'
#
loop_
_entity.id
_entity.type
_entity.pdbx_description
1 polymer ?
#
loop_
_entity_poly.entity_id
_entity_poly.type
_entity_poly.pdbx_seq_one_letter_code
_entity_poly.pdbx_strand_id
1 'polypeptide(L)'
;MKKKNSFFTFLFALWPGAGQMYLGLPRRGFSIMLVFCGLIWFIWFAHLDELSLFLPVIWFFAFFDTFNQRDALIQGQTVEDMFLIRLDSDWKGFVLRRHTVIGWCCVGLGAYMLYNTFISPFLYQLYQSIPALARFLDSIPQLIVIVLVILLGVYLIMGGKKKAPAQDDDYVEYGGDRHDRT
;
A
#
# COMPACT_ATOMS: atom_id res chain seq x y z
N MET A 1 22.20 -32.09 11.67
CA MET A 1 20.92 -31.98 10.92
C MET A 1 21.22 -31.90 9.42
N LYS A 2 20.46 -32.61 8.56
CA LYS A 2 20.69 -32.56 7.10
C LYS A 2 20.39 -31.16 6.56
N LYS A 3 21.35 -30.55 5.86
CA LYS A 3 21.21 -29.25 5.21
C LYS A 3 20.12 -29.36 4.13
N LYS A 4 18.94 -28.79 4.37
CA LYS A 4 17.84 -28.75 3.38
C LYS A 4 18.26 -27.87 2.20
N ASN A 5 17.84 -28.24 0.99
CA ASN A 5 18.35 -27.60 -0.21
C ASN A 5 17.72 -26.21 -0.37
N SER A 6 18.55 -25.18 -0.58
CA SER A 6 18.12 -23.78 -0.64
C SER A 6 17.10 -23.52 -1.75
N PHE A 7 17.24 -24.23 -2.88
CA PHE A 7 16.36 -24.11 -4.03
C PHE A 7 14.93 -24.60 -3.73
N PHE A 8 14.80 -25.74 -3.06
CA PHE A 8 13.48 -26.25 -2.67
C PHE A 8 12.83 -25.38 -1.61
N THR A 9 13.59 -24.83 -0.66
CA THR A 9 13.04 -23.85 0.28
C THR A 9 12.49 -22.62 -0.43
N PHE A 10 13.19 -22.10 -1.44
CA PHE A 10 12.71 -20.97 -2.23
C PHE A 10 11.41 -21.32 -2.99
N LEU A 11 11.37 -22.47 -3.68
CA LEU A 11 10.17 -22.91 -4.40
C LEU A 11 8.96 -23.06 -3.48
N PHE A 12 9.14 -23.67 -2.30
CA PHE A 12 8.05 -23.81 -1.33
C PHE A 12 7.71 -22.49 -0.63
N ALA A 13 8.64 -21.55 -0.48
CA ALA A 13 8.37 -20.23 0.11
C ALA A 13 7.47 -19.36 -0.78
N LEU A 14 7.40 -19.62 -2.10
CA LEU A 14 6.50 -18.91 -3.01
C LEU A 14 5.03 -19.12 -2.67
N TRP A 15 4.69 -20.23 -2.02
CA TRP A 15 3.33 -20.48 -1.53
C TRP A 15 3.28 -20.21 -0.01
N PRO A 16 2.47 -19.24 0.46
CA PRO A 16 2.40 -18.88 1.88
C PRO A 16 2.16 -20.10 2.78
N GLY A 17 3.07 -20.32 3.72
CA GLY A 17 3.02 -21.45 4.67
C GLY A 17 3.75 -22.72 4.22
N ALA A 18 3.88 -23.00 2.92
CA ALA A 18 4.51 -24.24 2.43
C ALA A 18 6.02 -24.28 2.72
N GLY A 19 6.71 -23.14 2.66
CA GLY A 19 8.13 -23.02 3.00
C GLY A 19 8.45 -23.45 4.44
N GLN A 20 7.60 -23.08 5.40
CA GLN A 20 7.77 -23.45 6.81
C GLN A 20 7.51 -24.94 7.04
N MET A 21 6.50 -25.50 6.37
CA MET A 21 6.25 -26.94 6.36
C MET A 21 7.46 -27.70 5.81
N TYR A 22 8.10 -27.20 4.73
CA TYR A 22 9.32 -27.77 4.20
C TYR A 22 10.49 -27.71 5.19
N LEU A 23 10.58 -26.67 6.02
CA LEU A 23 11.60 -26.54 7.08
C LEU A 23 11.35 -27.49 8.26
N GLY A 24 10.17 -28.10 8.37
CA GLY A 24 9.79 -29.01 9.45
C GLY A 24 8.99 -28.34 10.56
N LEU A 25 8.35 -27.20 10.24
CA LEU A 25 7.49 -26.42 11.14
C LEU A 25 6.03 -26.46 10.62
N PRO A 26 5.37 -27.64 10.64
CA PRO A 26 4.06 -27.84 10.02
C PRO A 26 2.94 -27.04 10.67
N ARG A 27 2.93 -26.87 12.00
CA ARG A 27 1.87 -26.13 12.70
C ARG A 27 1.94 -24.66 12.37
N ARG A 28 3.16 -24.10 12.31
CA ARG A 28 3.38 -22.71 11.92
C ARG A 28 2.98 -22.47 10.47
N GLY A 29 3.47 -23.32 9.55
CA GLY A 29 3.15 -23.22 8.13
C GLY A 29 1.66 -23.34 7.82
N PHE A 30 0.98 -24.29 8.47
CA PHE A 30 -0.47 -24.46 8.34
C PHE A 30 -1.25 -23.25 8.89
N SER A 31 -0.78 -22.64 9.99
CA SER A 31 -1.38 -21.40 10.52
C SER A 31 -1.35 -20.27 9.48
N ILE A 32 -0.22 -20.06 8.81
CA ILE A 32 -0.09 -19.03 7.76
C ILE A 32 -0.98 -19.35 6.57
N MET A 33 -0.98 -20.62 6.15
CA MET A 33 -1.80 -21.10 5.04
C MET A 33 -3.29 -20.82 5.29
N LEU A 34 -3.79 -21.14 6.48
CA LEU A 34 -5.18 -20.88 6.86
C LEU A 34 -5.52 -19.39 6.87
N VAL A 35 -4.63 -18.54 7.39
CA VAL A 35 -4.85 -17.09 7.40
C VAL A 35 -4.89 -16.53 5.98
N PHE A 36 -3.94 -16.94 5.14
CA PHE A 36 -3.84 -16.47 3.76
C PHE A 36 -5.05 -16.90 2.93
N CYS A 37 -5.38 -18.20 2.93
CA CYS A 37 -6.55 -18.71 2.20
C CYS A 37 -7.87 -18.20 2.80
N GLY A 38 -7.97 -18.12 4.13
CA GLY A 38 -9.16 -17.61 4.81
C GLY A 38 -9.42 -16.15 4.49
N LEU A 39 -8.37 -15.33 4.38
CA LEU A 39 -8.49 -13.94 3.97
C LEU A 39 -8.95 -13.83 2.51
N ILE A 40 -8.39 -14.61 1.58
CA ILE A 40 -8.84 -14.63 0.17
C ILE A 40 -10.32 -15.03 0.09
N TRP A 41 -10.70 -16.08 0.79
CA TRP A 41 -12.10 -16.53 0.85
C TRP A 41 -13.01 -15.43 1.40
N PHE A 42 -12.60 -14.76 2.48
CA PHE A 42 -13.37 -13.68 3.09
C PHE A 42 -13.51 -12.46 2.17
N ILE A 43 -12.42 -12.04 1.51
CA ILE A 43 -12.43 -10.94 0.52
C ILE A 43 -13.45 -11.23 -0.58
N TRP A 44 -13.36 -12.44 -1.17
CA TRP A 44 -14.24 -12.85 -2.25
C TRP A 44 -15.70 -12.96 -1.80
N PHE A 45 -15.95 -13.60 -0.66
CA PHE A 45 -17.30 -13.76 -0.10
C PHE A 45 -17.94 -12.41 0.24
N ALA A 46 -17.17 -11.50 0.85
CA ALA A 46 -17.63 -10.20 1.31
C ALA A 46 -17.67 -9.13 0.20
N HIS A 47 -17.18 -9.43 -1.02
CA HIS A 47 -17.02 -8.44 -2.11
C HIS A 47 -16.25 -7.20 -1.65
N LEU A 48 -15.15 -7.43 -0.92
CA LEU A 48 -14.27 -6.39 -0.39
C LEU A 48 -12.95 -6.38 -1.16
N ASP A 49 -13.03 -6.12 -2.47
CA ASP A 49 -11.89 -6.22 -3.37
C ASP A 49 -10.74 -5.28 -2.97
N GLU A 50 -11.02 -4.19 -2.26
CA GLU A 50 -10.01 -3.26 -1.77
C GLU A 50 -9.05 -3.90 -0.74
N LEU A 51 -9.51 -4.92 0.00
CA LEU A 51 -8.65 -5.66 0.93
C LEU A 51 -7.61 -6.52 0.20
N SER A 52 -7.78 -6.78 -1.10
CA SER A 52 -6.79 -7.52 -1.91
C SER A 52 -5.42 -6.83 -1.95
N LEU A 53 -5.37 -5.52 -1.72
CA LEU A 53 -4.12 -4.75 -1.59
C LEU A 53 -3.21 -5.26 -0.47
N PHE A 54 -3.78 -5.89 0.58
CA PHE A 54 -3.03 -6.45 1.69
C PHE A 54 -2.48 -7.86 1.42
N LEU A 55 -2.98 -8.56 0.39
CA LEU A 55 -2.52 -9.92 0.06
C LEU A 55 -1.02 -9.97 -0.27
N PRO A 56 -0.46 -9.08 -1.11
CA PRO A 56 0.98 -9.05 -1.35
C PRO A 56 1.79 -8.81 -0.06
N VAL A 57 1.30 -7.97 0.86
CA VAL A 57 1.99 -7.68 2.13
C VAL A 57 2.08 -8.94 2.99
N ILE A 58 0.98 -9.69 3.12
CA ILE A 58 0.94 -10.96 3.87
C ILE A 58 1.79 -12.03 3.18
N TRP A 59 1.78 -12.06 1.84
CA TRP A 59 2.61 -12.98 1.05
C TRP A 59 4.10 -12.71 1.29
N PHE A 60 4.56 -11.45 1.21
CA PHE A 60 5.94 -11.08 1.49
C PHE A 60 6.33 -11.40 2.94
N PHE A 61 5.44 -11.15 3.89
CA PHE A 61 5.65 -11.54 5.28
C PHE A 61 5.90 -13.05 5.39
N ALA A 62 5.03 -13.90 4.82
CA ALA A 62 5.18 -15.35 4.86
C ALA A 62 6.46 -15.83 4.16
N PHE A 63 6.82 -15.19 3.04
CA PHE A 63 8.03 -15.46 2.28
C PHE A 63 9.27 -15.18 3.14
N PHE A 64 9.41 -13.96 3.68
CA PHE A 64 10.55 -13.59 4.52
C PHE A 64 10.60 -14.35 5.85
N ASP A 65 9.45 -14.63 6.48
CA ASP A 65 9.38 -15.44 7.71
C ASP A 65 9.95 -16.84 7.48
N THR A 66 9.74 -17.42 6.30
CA THR A 66 10.36 -18.71 5.92
C THR A 66 11.89 -18.61 5.88
N PHE A 67 12.46 -17.57 5.26
CA PHE A 67 13.91 -17.41 5.20
C PHE A 67 14.52 -17.11 6.55
N ASN A 68 13.87 -16.28 7.36
CA ASN A 68 14.32 -15.98 8.72
C ASN A 68 14.38 -17.25 9.59
N GLN A 69 13.36 -18.11 9.52
CA GLN A 69 13.36 -19.40 10.24
C GLN A 69 14.41 -20.37 9.71
N ARG A 70 14.62 -20.39 8.39
CA ARG A 70 15.69 -21.20 7.79
C ARG A 70 17.05 -20.78 8.33
N ASP A 71 17.32 -19.48 8.39
CA ASP A 71 18.60 -18.95 8.86
C ASP A 71 18.80 -19.27 10.35
N ALA A 72 17.76 -19.14 11.18
CA ALA A 72 17.77 -19.56 12.57
C ALA A 72 18.10 -21.06 12.73
N LEU A 73 17.49 -21.92 11.91
CA LEU A 73 17.77 -23.37 11.91
C LEU A 73 19.19 -23.70 11.44
N ILE A 74 19.74 -22.95 10.48
CA ILE A 74 21.14 -23.10 10.03
C ILE A 74 22.12 -22.69 11.13
N GLN A 75 21.78 -21.65 11.90
CA GLN A 75 22.56 -21.20 13.07
C GLN A 75 22.44 -22.15 14.28
N GLY A 76 21.65 -23.22 14.18
CA GLY A 76 21.46 -24.20 15.25
C GLY A 76 20.47 -23.76 16.33
N GLN A 77 19.68 -22.71 16.09
CA GLN A 77 18.63 -22.30 17.01
C GLN A 77 17.44 -23.26 16.93
N THR A 78 16.82 -23.53 18.07
CA THR A 78 15.56 -24.29 18.14
C THR A 78 14.40 -23.36 17.83
N VAL A 79 13.80 -23.50 16.65
CA VAL A 79 12.55 -22.82 16.31
C VAL A 79 11.38 -23.65 16.81
N GLU A 80 10.55 -23.10 17.70
CA GLU A 80 9.36 -23.79 18.20
C GLU A 80 8.27 -23.90 17.12
N ASP A 81 7.77 -25.11 16.90
CA ASP A 81 6.64 -25.38 16.01
C ASP A 81 5.30 -25.08 16.72
N MET A 82 4.98 -23.80 16.78
CA MET A 82 3.71 -23.30 17.31
C MET A 82 2.89 -22.61 16.24
N PHE A 83 1.57 -22.64 16.41
CA PHE A 83 0.68 -21.80 15.62
C PHE A 83 1.05 -20.33 15.83
N LEU A 84 1.15 -19.58 14.73
CA LEU A 84 1.43 -18.14 14.77
C LEU A 84 0.30 -17.39 15.48
N ILE A 85 -0.93 -17.84 15.27
CA ILE A 85 -2.09 -17.38 16.03
C ILE A 85 -2.29 -18.38 17.16
N ARG A 86 -1.88 -18.00 18.38
CA ARG A 86 -2.32 -18.71 19.58
C ARG A 86 -3.80 -18.40 19.78
N LEU A 87 -4.66 -19.35 19.43
CA LEU A 87 -6.07 -19.37 19.83
C LEU A 87 -6.18 -19.81 21.31
N ASP A 88 -5.33 -19.29 22.18
CA ASP A 88 -5.47 -19.48 23.62
C ASP A 88 -6.40 -18.42 24.21
N SER A 89 -6.71 -18.59 25.50
CA SER A 89 -7.70 -17.81 26.27
C SER A 89 -7.46 -16.28 26.28
N ASP A 90 -6.30 -15.80 25.81
CA ASP A 90 -5.98 -14.37 25.72
C ASP A 90 -6.80 -13.63 24.65
N TRP A 91 -7.23 -14.32 23.57
CA TRP A 91 -8.10 -13.70 22.57
C TRP A 91 -9.42 -13.21 23.20
N LYS A 92 -9.95 -13.97 24.16
CA LYS A 92 -11.16 -13.57 24.88
C LYS A 92 -10.92 -12.29 25.69
N GLY A 93 -9.80 -12.20 26.41
CA GLY A 93 -9.44 -11.01 27.19
C GLY A 93 -9.25 -9.76 26.32
N PHE A 94 -8.61 -9.89 25.16
CA PHE A 94 -8.43 -8.80 24.20
C PHE A 94 -9.77 -8.34 23.61
N VAL A 95 -10.60 -9.28 23.16
CA VAL A 95 -11.94 -8.98 22.62
C VAL A 95 -12.83 -8.35 23.68
N LEU A 96 -12.87 -8.87 24.91
CA LEU A 96 -13.65 -8.31 26.01
C LEU A 96 -13.23 -6.89 26.36
N ARG A 97 -11.92 -6.56 26.30
CA ARG A 97 -11.43 -5.21 26.58
C ARG A 97 -11.67 -4.22 25.43
N ARG A 98 -11.75 -4.70 24.18
CA ARG A 98 -11.86 -3.87 22.96
C ARG A 98 -13.20 -4.01 22.22
N HIS A 99 -14.18 -4.72 22.77
CA HIS A 99 -15.43 -5.08 22.10
C HIS A 99 -16.20 -3.87 21.54
N THR A 100 -16.11 -2.70 22.17
CA THR A 100 -16.75 -1.47 21.65
C THR A 100 -16.09 -0.98 20.36
N VAL A 101 -14.76 -1.02 20.27
CA VAL A 101 -14.02 -0.66 19.05
C VAL A 101 -14.27 -1.70 17.96
N ILE A 102 -14.18 -2.98 18.32
CA ILE A 102 -14.48 -4.09 17.39
C ILE A 102 -15.93 -3.97 16.88
N GLY A 103 -16.86 -3.62 17.76
CA GLY A 103 -18.26 -3.37 17.42
C GLY A 103 -18.42 -2.23 16.41
N TRP A 104 -17.80 -1.08 16.64
CA TRP A 104 -17.82 0.03 15.69
C TRP A 104 -17.16 -0.33 14.35
N CYS A 105 -16.04 -1.06 14.36
CA CYS A 105 -15.43 -1.58 13.14
C CYS A 105 -16.39 -2.52 12.39
N CYS A 106 -17.07 -3.43 13.09
CA CYS A 106 -18.07 -4.31 12.47
C CYS A 106 -19.28 -3.53 11.92
N VAL A 107 -19.77 -2.51 12.63
CA VAL A 107 -20.86 -1.65 12.15
C VAL A 107 -20.43 -0.89 10.90
N GLY A 108 -19.23 -0.29 10.90
CA GLY A 108 -18.67 0.40 9.75
C GLY A 108 -18.47 -0.54 8.55
N LEU A 109 -17.92 -1.73 8.79
CA LEU A 109 -17.74 -2.77 7.77
C LEU A 109 -19.09 -3.21 7.20
N GLY A 110 -20.09 -3.47 8.05
CA GLY A 110 -21.43 -3.84 7.63
C GLY A 110 -22.13 -2.75 6.81
N ALA A 111 -22.00 -1.48 7.22
CA ALA A 111 -22.50 -0.34 6.46
C ALA A 111 -21.80 -0.19 5.10
N TYR A 112 -20.48 -0.41 5.05
CA TYR A 112 -19.72 -0.43 3.80
C TYR A 112 -20.18 -1.54 2.86
N MET A 113 -20.35 -2.76 3.37
CA MET A 113 -20.87 -3.89 2.60
C MET A 113 -22.28 -3.60 2.07
N LEU A 114 -23.16 -3.04 2.89
CA LEU A 114 -24.50 -2.62 2.46
C LEU A 114 -24.44 -1.57 1.34
N TYR A 115 -23.54 -0.60 1.46
CA TYR A 115 -23.30 0.39 0.42
C TYR A 115 -22.87 -0.29 -0.89
N ASN A 116 -21.88 -1.17 -0.84
CA ASN A 116 -21.35 -1.81 -2.05
C ASN A 116 -22.37 -2.77 -2.70
N THR A 117 -23.16 -3.49 -1.91
CA THR A 117 -24.10 -4.49 -2.43
C THR A 117 -25.42 -3.89 -2.92
N PHE A 118 -25.94 -2.86 -2.24
CA PHE A 118 -27.29 -2.34 -2.52
C PHE A 118 -27.26 -0.92 -3.08
N ILE A 119 -26.54 -0.01 -2.41
CA ILE A 119 -26.57 1.42 -2.76
C ILE A 119 -25.79 1.68 -4.05
N SER A 120 -24.60 1.11 -4.19
CA SER A 120 -23.73 1.30 -5.36
C SER A 120 -24.39 0.84 -6.67
N PRO A 121 -24.95 -0.39 -6.77
CA PRO A 121 -25.63 -0.82 -7.99
C PRO A 121 -26.88 0.00 -8.29
N PHE A 122 -27.63 0.39 -7.26
CA PHE A 122 -28.82 1.23 -7.40
C PHE A 122 -28.46 2.63 -7.93
N LEU A 123 -27.43 3.26 -7.36
CA LEU A 123 -26.93 4.56 -7.83
C LEU A 123 -26.37 4.47 -9.24
N TYR A 124 -25.62 3.40 -9.56
CA TYR A 124 -25.12 3.16 -10.91
C TYR A 124 -26.25 2.98 -11.92
N GLN A 125 -27.32 2.29 -11.55
CA GLN A 125 -28.50 2.13 -12.38
C GLN A 125 -29.24 3.46 -12.59
N LEU A 126 -29.38 4.27 -11.54
CA LEU A 126 -29.96 5.61 -11.63
C LEU A 126 -29.10 6.53 -12.51
N TYR A 127 -27.78 6.46 -12.36
CA TYR A 127 -26.79 7.18 -13.15
C TYR A 127 -26.92 6.85 -14.64
N GLN A 128 -26.97 5.57 -15.01
CA GLN A 128 -27.14 5.12 -16.40
C GLN A 128 -28.53 5.46 -16.97
N SER A 129 -29.55 5.60 -16.12
CA SER A 129 -30.89 5.99 -16.56
C SER A 129 -30.96 7.43 -17.10
N ILE A 130 -30.01 8.29 -16.70
CA ILE A 130 -29.92 9.69 -17.15
C ILE A 130 -28.59 9.90 -17.88
N PRO A 131 -28.48 9.53 -19.17
CA PRO A 131 -27.21 9.52 -19.89
C PRO A 131 -26.56 10.90 -20.04
N ALA A 132 -27.32 11.99 -19.92
CA ALA A 132 -26.78 13.35 -19.90
C ALA A 132 -26.04 13.67 -18.59
N LEU A 133 -26.61 13.27 -17.44
CA LEU A 133 -25.97 13.42 -16.13
C LEU A 133 -24.73 12.54 -16.03
N ALA A 134 -24.80 11.33 -16.59
CA ALA A 134 -23.67 10.42 -16.64
C ALA A 134 -22.46 11.01 -17.38
N ARG A 135 -22.64 11.41 -18.63
CA ARG A 135 -21.57 12.05 -19.41
C ARG A 135 -20.98 13.27 -18.72
N PHE A 136 -21.79 14.05 -18.02
CA PHE A 136 -21.32 15.21 -17.26
C PHE A 136 -20.43 14.82 -16.08
N LEU A 137 -20.87 13.87 -15.25
CA LEU A 137 -20.13 13.37 -14.07
C LEU A 137 -18.81 12.70 -14.47
N ASP A 138 -18.80 11.87 -15.52
CA ASP A 138 -17.57 11.25 -16.05
C ASP A 138 -16.57 12.29 -16.57
N SER A 139 -17.06 13.45 -17.04
CA SER A 139 -16.23 14.54 -17.52
C SER A 139 -15.66 15.42 -16.40
N ILE A 140 -16.15 15.33 -15.15
CA ILE A 140 -15.70 16.19 -14.03
C ILE A 140 -14.19 16.10 -13.78
N PRO A 141 -13.56 14.91 -13.66
CA PRO A 141 -12.12 14.82 -13.43
C PRO A 141 -11.33 15.49 -14.55
N GLN A 142 -11.74 15.30 -15.80
CA GLN A 142 -11.10 15.90 -16.96
C GLN A 142 -11.29 17.43 -16.97
N LEU A 143 -12.47 17.93 -16.60
CA LEU A 143 -12.73 19.37 -16.45
C LEU A 143 -11.86 19.99 -15.36
N ILE A 144 -11.68 19.31 -14.22
CA ILE A 144 -10.78 19.78 -13.14
C ILE A 144 -9.36 19.90 -13.68
N VAL A 145 -8.86 18.88 -14.38
CA VAL A 145 -7.51 18.93 -14.99
C VAL A 145 -7.40 20.08 -16.00
N ILE A 146 -8.39 20.26 -16.87
CA ILE A 146 -8.42 21.37 -17.84
C ILE A 146 -8.38 22.72 -17.14
N VAL A 147 -9.21 22.92 -16.11
CA VAL A 147 -9.24 24.17 -15.33
C VAL A 147 -7.92 24.41 -14.62
N LEU A 148 -7.31 23.39 -14.01
CA LEU A 148 -5.98 23.50 -13.39
C LEU A 148 -4.91 23.89 -14.39
N VAL A 149 -4.91 23.29 -15.59
CA VAL A 149 -3.97 23.62 -16.67
C VAL A 149 -4.16 25.06 -17.16
N ILE A 150 -5.40 25.51 -17.34
CA ILE A 150 -5.71 26.90 -17.73
C ILE A 150 -5.25 27.87 -16.66
N LEU A 151 -5.56 27.60 -15.38
CA LEU A 151 -5.12 28.42 -14.25
C LEU A 151 -3.60 28.49 -14.17
N LEU A 152 -2.92 27.36 -14.36
CA LEU A 152 -1.46 27.29 -14.40
C LEU A 152 -0.88 28.10 -15.58
N GLY A 153 -1.51 28.01 -16.76
CA GLY A 153 -1.12 28.81 -17.93
C GLY A 153 -1.31 30.31 -17.71
N VAL A 154 -2.45 30.73 -17.16
CA VAL A 154 -2.71 32.13 -16.79
C VAL A 154 -1.73 32.61 -15.72
N TYR A 155 -1.48 31.80 -14.70
CA TYR A 155 -0.49 32.08 -13.66
C TYR A 155 0.92 32.25 -14.25
N LEU A 156 1.33 31.42 -15.22
CA LEU A 156 2.63 31.55 -15.88
C LEU A 156 2.74 32.84 -16.70
N ILE A 157 1.68 33.21 -17.43
CA ILE A 157 1.62 34.46 -18.20
C ILE A 157 1.68 35.68 -17.27
N MET A 158 1.01 35.62 -16.12
CA MET A 158 0.98 36.70 -15.13
C MET A 158 2.23 36.74 -14.23
N GLY A 159 2.93 35.61 -14.07
CA GLY A 159 4.14 35.45 -13.27
C GLY A 159 5.39 36.12 -13.85
N GLY A 160 5.32 36.66 -15.07
CA GLY A 160 6.43 37.32 -15.76
C GLY A 160 6.80 38.72 -15.24
N LYS A 161 6.41 39.10 -14.02
CA LYS A 161 6.86 40.37 -13.40
C LYS A 161 7.16 40.19 -11.91
N LYS A 162 8.40 39.82 -11.59
CA LYS A 162 9.16 40.38 -10.45
C LYS A 162 10.67 40.09 -10.53
N LYS A 163 11.39 41.19 -10.82
CA LYS A 163 12.68 41.67 -10.30
C LYS A 163 13.86 40.69 -10.19
N ALA A 164 14.85 40.86 -11.07
CA ALA A 164 16.23 40.52 -10.75
C ALA A 164 16.73 41.41 -9.58
N PRO A 165 17.39 40.86 -8.54
CA PRO A 165 18.02 41.66 -7.51
C PRO A 165 19.33 42.26 -8.06
N ALA A 166 19.62 43.50 -7.66
CA ALA A 166 20.91 44.14 -7.88
C ALA A 166 21.96 43.52 -6.95
N GLN A 167 23.15 43.19 -7.49
CA GLN A 167 24.41 43.27 -6.73
C GLN A 167 25.60 43.38 -7.68
N ASP A 168 26.47 44.32 -7.32
CA ASP A 168 27.68 44.79 -7.97
C ASP A 168 28.78 43.73 -8.05
N ASP A 169 29.63 43.84 -9.09
CA ASP A 169 31.04 43.43 -9.02
C ASP A 169 31.89 44.36 -9.90
N ASP A 170 32.62 45.23 -9.21
CA ASP A 170 33.89 45.88 -9.51
C ASP A 170 34.57 45.54 -10.85
N TYR A 171 34.72 46.56 -11.70
CA TYR A 171 35.92 46.72 -12.52
C TYR A 171 36.42 48.16 -12.43
N VAL A 172 37.59 48.31 -11.79
CA VAL A 172 38.35 49.56 -11.70
C VAL A 172 39.20 49.68 -12.97
N GLU A 173 38.89 50.65 -13.83
CA GLU A 173 39.80 51.02 -14.93
C GLU A 173 40.75 52.12 -14.45
N TYR A 174 41.96 51.72 -14.08
CA TYR A 174 43.07 52.63 -13.78
C TYR A 174 44.12 52.51 -14.89
N GLY A 175 44.39 53.62 -15.57
CA GLY A 175 45.66 53.85 -16.27
C GLY A 175 45.54 54.02 -17.79
N GLY A 176 45.75 55.26 -18.24
CA GLY A 176 45.96 55.52 -19.65
C GLY A 176 46.24 56.97 -20.07
N ASP A 177 46.65 57.88 -19.18
CA ASP A 177 47.28 59.13 -19.62
C ASP A 177 48.64 58.80 -20.27
N ARG A 178 48.65 58.72 -21.59
CA ARG A 178 49.85 58.91 -22.41
C ARG A 178 49.59 60.03 -23.39
N HIS A 179 50.02 61.21 -22.95
CA HIS A 179 50.89 62.12 -23.68
C HIS A 179 51.38 61.65 -25.07
N ASP A 180 51.33 62.63 -25.99
CA ASP A 180 52.26 62.90 -27.10
C ASP A 180 51.92 62.33 -28.50
N ARG A 181 51.50 63.18 -29.46
CA ARG A 181 52.40 63.97 -30.35
C ARG A 181 51.66 64.61 -31.55
N THR A 182 52.17 65.80 -31.88
CA THR A 182 52.11 66.59 -33.14
C THR A 182 50.79 67.18 -33.60
#